data_AF-A0A354XIG7-F1
#
_entry.id   AF-A0A354XIG7-F1
#
_cell.length_a   1.000
_cell.length_b   1.000
_cell.length_c   1.000
_cell.angle_alpha   90.00
_cell.angle_beta   90.00
_cell.angle_gamma   90.00
#
_symmetry.space_group_name_H-M   'P 1'
#
loop_
_entity.id
_entity.type
_entity.pdbx_description
1 polymer ?
#
loop_
_entity_poly.entity_id
_entity_poly.type
_entity_poly.pdbx_seq_one_letter_code
_entity_poly.pdbx_strand_id
1 'polypeptide(L)' 'LRLASTGAVRRFMAENPSEFDPRKFLKETVTAMRDLCIARYEAFGTAGNASKIKPISLEAMFQRYERGELAPKIK' A
#
# COMPACT_ATOMS: atom_id res chain seq x y z
N LEU A 1 4.12 3.70 -7.49
CA LEU A 1 4.65 2.31 -7.49
C LEU A 1 5.25 1.93 -8.85
N ARG A 2 4.52 2.03 -9.96
CA ARG A 2 4.99 1.63 -11.31
C ARG A 2 6.39 2.13 -11.69
N LEU A 3 6.69 3.42 -11.48
CA LEU A 3 8.01 4.00 -11.78
C LEU A 3 9.13 3.45 -10.89
N ALA A 4 8.85 3.20 -9.60
CA ALA A 4 9.82 2.60 -8.68
C ALA A 4 10.17 1.17 -9.11
N SER A 5 9.17 0.38 -9.54
CA SER A 5 9.37 -0.95 -10.08
C SER A 5 10.22 -0.92 -11.34
N THR A 6 9.86 -0.09 -12.33
CA THR A 6 10.62 0.01 -13.58
C THR A 6 12.05 0.48 -13.36
N GLY A 7 12.27 1.45 -12.45
CA GLY A 7 13.61 1.91 -12.08
C GLY A 7 14.45 0.80 -11.45
N ALA A 8 13.87 0.02 -10.52
CA ALA A 8 14.54 -1.10 -9.88
C ALA A 8 14.94 -2.21 -10.88
N VAL A 9 14.04 -2.58 -11.80
CA VAL A 9 14.36 -3.56 -12.86
C VAL A 9 15.49 -3.06 -13.76
N ARG A 10 15.40 -1.80 -14.23
CA ARG A 10 16.42 -1.22 -15.11
C ARG A 10 17.80 -1.21 -14.46
N ARG A 11 17.87 -0.82 -13.18
CA ARG A 11 19.12 -0.82 -12.42
C ARG A 11 19.68 -2.25 -12.24
N PHE A 12 18.84 -3.19 -11.80
CA PHE A 12 19.28 -4.57 -11.57
C PHE A 12 19.82 -5.22 -12.86
N MET A 13 19.13 -5.06 -13.98
CA MET A 13 19.56 -5.64 -15.26
C MET A 13 20.83 -4.98 -15.81
N ALA A 14 21.05 -3.69 -15.55
CA ALA A 14 22.28 -2.99 -15.93
C ALA A 14 23.48 -3.44 -15.09
N GLU A 15 23.27 -3.68 -13.79
CA GLU A 15 24.31 -4.13 -12.86
C GLU A 15 24.61 -5.64 -12.99
N ASN A 16 23.63 -6.43 -13.44
CA ASN A 16 23.72 -7.90 -13.52
C ASN A 16 23.33 -8.40 -14.93
N PRO A 17 24.12 -8.15 -15.97
CA PRO A 17 23.73 -8.42 -17.37
C PRO A 17 23.58 -9.91 -17.70
N SER A 18 24.24 -10.81 -16.95
CA SER A 18 24.10 -12.27 -17.09
C SER A 18 22.88 -12.85 -16.37
N GLU A 19 22.23 -12.07 -15.50
CA GLU A 19 21.11 -12.53 -14.69
C GLU A 19 19.78 -12.26 -15.39
N PHE A 20 19.17 -13.34 -15.89
CA PHE A 20 17.92 -13.29 -16.64
C PHE A 20 16.72 -13.84 -15.85
N ASP A 21 16.94 -14.44 -14.67
CA ASP A 21 15.86 -14.99 -13.84
C ASP A 21 14.94 -13.86 -13.35
N PRO A 22 13.65 -13.85 -13.76
CA PRO A 22 12.72 -12.81 -13.35
C PRO A 22 12.59 -12.62 -11.86
N ARG A 23 12.75 -13.69 -11.07
CA ARG A 23 12.61 -13.62 -9.61
C ARG A 23 13.67 -12.71 -8.98
N LYS A 24 14.86 -12.62 -9.59
CA LYS A 24 15.95 -11.80 -9.05
C LYS A 24 15.65 -10.30 -9.20
N PHE A 25 15.30 -9.83 -10.39
CA PHE A 25 14.96 -8.41 -10.56
C PHE A 25 13.59 -8.05 -9.99
N LEU A 26 12.60 -8.97 -9.99
CA LEU A 26 11.29 -8.71 -9.39
C LEU A 26 11.38 -8.54 -7.88
N LYS A 27 12.29 -9.26 -7.20
CA LYS A 27 12.56 -9.07 -5.77
C LYS A 27 12.95 -7.62 -5.46
N GLU A 28 13.84 -7.03 -6.26
CA GLU A 28 14.25 -5.63 -6.09
C GLU A 28 13.10 -4.65 -6.29
N THR A 29 12.13 -4.96 -7.15
CA THR A 29 10.93 -4.13 -7.30
C THR A 29 10.09 -4.10 -6.04
N VAL A 30 9.97 -5.23 -5.32
CA VAL A 30 9.19 -5.32 -4.09
C VAL A 30 9.82 -4.45 -3.00
N THR A 31 11.15 -4.50 -2.86
CA THR A 31 11.89 -3.63 -1.93
C THR A 31 11.66 -2.16 -2.26
N ALA A 32 11.90 -1.75 -3.51
CA ALA A 32 11.74 -0.36 -3.92
C ALA A 32 10.29 0.17 -3.75
N MET A 33 9.29 -0.68 -4.02
CA MET A 33 7.88 -0.34 -3.80
C MET A 33 7.54 -0.23 -2.31
N ARG A 34 8.06 -1.15 -1.49
CA ARG A 34 7.85 -1.17 -0.04
C ARG A 34 8.38 0.11 0.61
N ASP A 35 9.60 0.51 0.28
CA ASP A 35 10.24 1.70 0.85
C ASP A 35 9.43 2.96 0.52
N LEU A 36 8.92 3.05 -0.72
CA LEU A 36 8.04 4.14 -1.13
C LEU A 36 6.73 4.16 -0.33
N CYS A 37 6.10 3.00 -0.11
CA CYS A 37 4.88 2.93 0.72
C CYS A 37 5.14 3.35 2.16
N ILE A 38 6.24 2.89 2.77
CA ILE A 38 6.63 3.29 4.14
C ILE A 38 6.79 4.80 4.24
N ALA A 39 7.57 5.41 3.34
CA ALA A 39 7.79 6.85 3.33
C ALA A 39 6.47 7.65 3.17
N ARG A 40 5.50 7.12 2.41
CA ARG A 40 4.18 7.76 2.27
C ARG A 40 3.31 7.58 3.52
N TYR A 41 3.33 6.40 4.15
CA TYR A 41 2.60 6.18 5.39
C TYR A 41 3.10 7.05 6.55
N GLU A 42 4.42 7.29 6.60
CA GLU A 42 5.01 8.22 7.57
C GLU A 42 4.64 9.67 7.24
N ALA A 43 4.81 10.10 5.99
CA ALA A 43 4.49 11.47 5.57
C ALA A 43 3.01 11.84 5.76
N PHE A 44 2.10 10.87 5.61
CA PHE A 44 0.66 11.07 5.83
C PHE A 44 0.24 10.85 7.28
N GLY A 45 1.17 10.53 8.19
CA GLY A 45 0.86 10.29 9.60
C GLY A 45 -0.02 9.07 9.85
N THR A 46 -0.09 8.13 8.90
CA THR A 46 -0.90 6.90 9.04
C THR A 46 -0.16 5.81 9.81
N ALA A 47 1.17 5.90 9.94
CA ALA A 47 2.00 4.95 10.68
C ALA A 47 1.53 4.81 12.14
N GLY A 48 1.39 3.56 12.62
CA GLY A 48 0.97 3.27 14.00
C GLY A 48 -0.53 3.40 14.30
N ASN A 49 -1.37 3.77 13.32
CA ASN A 49 -2.82 3.88 13.55
C ASN A 49 -3.59 2.57 13.35
N ALA A 50 -2.98 1.52 12.79
CA ALA A 50 -3.68 0.27 12.47
C ALA A 50 -4.31 -0.40 13.70
N SER A 51 -3.61 -0.46 14.84
CA SER A 51 -4.11 -1.06 16.08
C SER A 51 -5.24 -0.26 16.75
N LYS A 52 -5.43 1.00 16.36
CA LYS A 52 -6.51 1.86 16.88
C LYS A 52 -7.85 1.58 16.19
N ILE A 53 -7.82 0.95 15.02
CA ILE A 53 -9.02 0.65 14.23
C ILE A 53 -9.61 -0.66 14.74
N LYS A 54 -10.87 -0.63 15.16
CA LYS A 54 -11.68 -1.84 15.41
C LYS A 54 -12.47 -2.15 14.14
N PRO A 55 -12.09 -3.18 13.36
CA PRO A 55 -12.82 -3.52 12.14
C PRO A 55 -14.25 -3.95 12.50
N ILE A 56 -15.21 -3.52 11.70
CA ILE A 56 -16.59 -4.03 11.75
C ILE A 56 -16.91 -4.74 10.45
N SER A 57 -17.80 -5.74 10.50
CA SER A 57 -18.22 -6.45 9.30
C SER A 57 -19.09 -5.57 8.39
N LEU A 58 -19.28 -6.01 7.14
CA LEU A 58 -20.12 -5.29 6.20
C LEU A 58 -21.60 -5.35 6.58
N GLU A 59 -22.06 -6.45 7.19
CA GLU A 59 -23.43 -6.59 7.70
C GLU A 59 -23.69 -5.60 8.85
N ALA A 60 -22.73 -5.47 9.78
CA ALA A 60 -22.82 -4.48 10.85
C ALA A 60 -22.83 -3.05 10.28
N MET A 61 -22.04 -2.78 9.24
CA MET A 61 -22.05 -1.48 8.56
C MET A 61 -23.39 -1.18 7.87
N PHE A 62 -23.97 -2.17 7.17
CA PHE A 62 -25.29 -2.06 6.55
C PHE A 62 -26.37 -1.66 7.56
N GLN A 63 -26.43 -2.33 8.71
CA GLN A 63 -27.40 -1.99 9.74
C GLN A 63 -27.23 -0.57 10.29
N ARG A 64 -26.00 -0.05 10.38
CA ARG A 64 -25.75 1.35 10.80
C ARG A 64 -26.28 2.36 9.79
N TYR A 65 -26.20 2.05 8.50
CA TYR A 65 -26.85 2.85 7.46
C TYR A 65 -28.38 2.79 7.56
N GLU A 66 -28.95 1.59 7.70
CA GLU A 66 -30.40 1.38 7.83
C GLU A 66 -30.99 2.12 9.04
N ARG A 67 -30.28 2.10 10.18
CA ARG A 67 -30.66 2.84 11.40
C ARG A 67 -30.43 4.36 11.31
N GLY A 68 -29.88 4.87 10.20
CA GLY A 68 -29.61 6.30 10.01
C GLY A 68 -28.46 6.86 10.85
N GLU A 69 -27.66 6.03 11.52
CA GLU A 69 -26.54 6.47 12.37
C GLU A 69 -25.46 7.23 11.61
N LEU A 70 -25.34 6.96 10.30
CA LEU A 70 -24.36 7.55 9.39
C LEU A 70 -24.97 8.62 8.48
N ALA A 71 -26.19 9.10 8.78
CA ALA A 71 -26.81 10.17 8.01
C ALA A 71 -25.96 11.46 8.08
N PRO A 72 -25.77 12.16 6.95
CA PRO A 72 -24.97 13.37 6.92
C PRO A 72 -25.60 14.46 7.76
N LYS A 73 -24.84 15.00 8.72
CA LYS A 73 -25.25 16.18 9.49
C LYS A 73 -24.85 17.43 8.72
N ILE A 74 -25.74 17.86 7.83
CA ILE A 74 -25.58 19.11 7.08
C ILE A 74 -25.99 20.26 8.02
N LYS A 75 -25.07 21.18 8.29
CA LYS A 75 -25.35 22.46 8.94
C LYS A 75 -25.43 23.56 7.90
#